data_AF-A0ABD1S2V7-F1
#
_entry.id   AF-A0ABD1S2V7-F1
#
_cell.length_a   1.000
_cell.length_b   1.000
_cell.length_c   1.000
_cell.angle_alpha   90.00
_cell.angle_beta   90.00
_cell.angle_gamma   90.00
#
_symmetry.space_group_name_H-M   'P 1'
#
loop_
_entity.id
_entity.type
_entity.pdbx_description
1 polymer ?
#
loop_
_entity_poly.entity_id
_entity_poly.type
_entity_poly.pdbx_seq_one_letter_code
_entity_poly.pdbx_strand_id
1 'polypeptide(L)'
;MNPKNYVEVRRNQNVLWIKHFDAVSCLNVDVDQGLLYSCSWDKTLKFWRISDSKCLESITTHDDAVNSVVVAFDGLVFTGSADRTVKAWRRKLVGKNTKHVLVQMLLKQENAITSLAVNSIAAVLYAWSSDGLVNFWEMEKHFMSYGRVLRGHKLAVLCMAVDGNMVLSGSADKSICVWRWEEGCPHLRIDAYWAQRTRQVLGGGEESRGGSGELGPKLDSIQWKLGQICEGLEDFVKLGQICEGVKRVNQNSCP
;
A
#
# COMPACT_ATOMS: atom_id res chain seq x y z
N MET A 1 27.94 -25.19 -12.23
CA MET A 1 26.94 -24.40 -11.47
C MET A 1 27.56 -23.98 -10.14
N ASN A 2 27.52 -22.70 -9.76
CA ASN A 2 28.08 -22.26 -8.47
C ASN A 2 26.99 -22.34 -7.37
N PRO A 3 27.10 -23.25 -6.39
CA PRO A 3 26.07 -23.45 -5.36
C PRO A 3 25.83 -22.19 -4.51
N LYS A 4 26.80 -21.27 -4.43
CA LYS A 4 26.64 -20.00 -3.70
C LYS A 4 25.59 -19.06 -4.29
N ASN A 5 25.21 -19.26 -5.56
CA ASN A 5 24.22 -18.41 -6.23
C ASN A 5 22.78 -18.88 -6.01
N TYR A 6 22.59 -20.05 -5.40
CA TYR A 6 21.28 -20.65 -5.21
C TYR A 6 20.93 -20.70 -3.73
N VAL A 7 19.66 -20.48 -3.44
CA VAL A 7 19.06 -20.63 -2.11
C VAL A 7 18.05 -21.76 -2.21
N GLU A 8 18.07 -22.68 -1.25
CA GLU A 8 17.06 -23.71 -1.13
C GLU A 8 15.79 -23.06 -0.57
N VAL A 9 14.70 -23.21 -1.33
CA VAL A 9 13.42 -22.53 -1.06
C VAL A 9 12.38 -23.52 -0.54
N ARG A 10 12.38 -24.73 -1.09
CA ARG A 10 11.59 -25.89 -0.68
C ARG A 10 12.46 -27.12 -0.87
N ARG A 11 12.07 -28.25 -0.25
CA ARG A 11 12.76 -29.53 -0.45
C ARG A 11 12.98 -29.78 -1.95
N ASN A 12 14.23 -29.94 -2.35
CA ASN A 12 14.65 -30.17 -3.74
C ASN A 12 14.32 -29.04 -4.74
N GLN A 13 14.10 -27.81 -4.27
CA GLN A 13 13.92 -26.63 -5.13
C GLN A 13 14.91 -25.53 -4.76
N ASN A 14 15.84 -25.29 -5.68
CA ASN A 14 16.86 -24.26 -5.59
C ASN A 14 16.55 -23.14 -6.57
N VAL A 15 16.53 -21.91 -6.09
CA VAL A 15 16.31 -20.71 -6.92
C VAL A 15 17.49 -19.77 -6.77
N LEU A 16 17.83 -19.03 -7.82
CA LEU A 16 18.86 -18.00 -7.72
C LEU A 16 18.48 -16.98 -6.66
N TRP A 17 19.41 -16.59 -5.78
CA TRP A 17 19.13 -15.63 -4.71
C TRP A 17 18.63 -14.27 -5.22
N ILE A 18 18.95 -13.91 -6.48
CA ILE A 18 18.47 -12.68 -7.13
C ILE A 18 17.02 -12.77 -7.62
N LYS A 19 16.44 -13.96 -7.73
CA LYS A 19 15.08 -14.15 -8.21
C LYS A 19 14.12 -14.29 -7.03
N HIS A 20 12.96 -13.64 -7.13
CA HIS A 20 11.85 -13.97 -6.27
C HIS A 20 11.29 -15.33 -6.69
N PHE A 21 10.88 -16.15 -5.71
CA PHE A 21 10.33 -17.48 -5.97
C PHE A 21 8.83 -17.57 -5.70
N ASP A 22 8.21 -16.46 -5.32
CA ASP A 22 6.77 -16.29 -5.19
C ASP A 22 6.38 -14.93 -5.81
N ALA A 23 5.10 -14.58 -5.75
CA ALA A 23 4.57 -13.34 -6.30
C ALA A 23 5.33 -12.12 -5.76
N VAL A 24 5.75 -11.24 -6.66
CA VAL A 24 6.21 -9.89 -6.31
C VAL A 24 4.95 -9.08 -6.01
N SER A 25 4.82 -8.61 -4.78
CA SER A 25 3.61 -7.97 -4.27
C SER A 25 3.64 -6.46 -4.44
N CYS A 26 4.83 -5.85 -4.40
CA CYS A 26 4.99 -4.41 -4.52
C CYS A 26 6.40 -4.04 -5.00
N LEU A 27 6.49 -2.92 -5.72
CA LEU A 27 7.74 -2.26 -6.10
C LEU A 27 7.75 -0.82 -5.60
N ASN A 28 8.93 -0.31 -5.26
CA ASN A 28 9.10 1.10 -4.93
C ASN A 28 10.44 1.61 -5.46
N VAL A 29 10.44 2.82 -6.02
CA VAL A 29 11.62 3.44 -6.63
C VAL A 29 12.05 4.62 -5.77
N ASP A 30 13.34 4.64 -5.43
CA ASP A 30 14.03 5.83 -4.92
C ASP A 30 14.77 6.45 -6.11
N VAL A 31 14.16 7.48 -6.69
CA VAL A 31 14.65 8.14 -7.91
C VAL A 31 15.96 8.87 -7.64
N ASP A 32 16.06 9.53 -6.49
CA ASP A 32 17.23 10.33 -6.10
C ASP A 32 18.49 9.47 -5.97
N GLN A 33 18.34 8.24 -5.46
CA GLN A 33 19.45 7.30 -5.33
C GLN A 33 19.60 6.35 -6.53
N GLY A 34 18.66 6.36 -7.48
CA GLY A 34 18.65 5.45 -8.64
C GLY A 34 18.45 3.98 -8.24
N LEU A 35 17.59 3.74 -7.24
CA LEU A 35 17.40 2.44 -6.61
C LEU A 35 15.96 1.95 -6.77
N LEU A 36 15.82 0.64 -6.90
CA LEU A 36 14.53 -0.05 -6.93
C LEU A 36 14.48 -1.08 -5.80
N TYR A 37 13.30 -1.17 -5.18
CA TYR A 37 12.96 -2.12 -4.16
C TYR A 37 11.84 -3.01 -4.67
N SER A 38 11.97 -4.32 -4.46
CA SER A 38 10.93 -5.29 -4.74
C SER A 38 10.69 -6.16 -3.53
N CYS A 39 9.43 -6.31 -3.11
CA CYS A 39 9.08 -7.26 -2.05
C CYS A 39 8.14 -8.34 -2.58
N SER A 40 8.13 -9.47 -1.88
CA SER A 40 7.44 -10.66 -2.35
C SER A 40 6.85 -11.48 -1.20
N TRP A 41 5.90 -12.32 -1.57
CA TRP A 41 5.35 -13.37 -0.72
C TRP A 41 6.37 -14.46 -0.37
N ASP A 42 7.52 -14.46 -1.04
CA ASP A 42 8.68 -15.26 -0.69
C ASP A 42 9.39 -14.80 0.59
N LYS A 43 8.81 -13.78 1.27
CA LYS A 43 9.24 -13.18 2.54
C LYS A 43 10.47 -12.29 2.43
N THR A 44 10.94 -12.05 1.20
CA THR A 44 12.14 -11.29 0.93
C THR A 44 11.85 -9.90 0.38
N LEU A 45 12.75 -8.98 0.73
CA LEU A 45 12.94 -7.70 0.07
C LEU A 45 14.23 -7.80 -0.75
N LYS A 46 14.16 -7.43 -2.03
CA LYS A 46 15.33 -7.27 -2.90
C LYS A 46 15.54 -5.82 -3.27
N PHE A 47 16.79 -5.52 -3.48
CA PHE A 47 17.30 -4.17 -3.67
C PHE A 47 18.16 -4.14 -4.92
N TRP A 48 17.88 -3.20 -5.81
CA TRP A 48 18.41 -3.16 -7.17
C TRP A 48 18.97 -1.78 -7.47
N ARG A 49 20.10 -1.75 -8.17
CA ARG A 49 20.57 -0.54 -8.84
C ARG A 49 19.95 -0.47 -10.22
N ILE A 50 19.30 0.64 -10.53
CA ILE A 50 18.57 0.80 -11.79
C ILE A 50 19.53 0.93 -12.97
N SER A 51 20.64 1.67 -12.80
CA SER A 51 21.56 2.00 -13.90
C SER A 51 22.22 0.81 -14.59
N ASP A 52 22.42 -0.31 -13.88
CA ASP A 52 23.01 -1.54 -14.40
C ASP A 52 22.11 -2.77 -14.20
N SER A 53 20.86 -2.57 -13.75
CA SER A 53 19.88 -3.63 -13.46
C SER A 53 20.41 -4.71 -12.50
N LYS A 54 21.31 -4.36 -11.59
CA LYS A 54 21.99 -5.32 -10.73
C LYS A 54 21.28 -5.45 -9.38
N CYS A 55 20.96 -6.68 -8.99
CA CYS A 55 20.55 -7.00 -7.62
C CYS A 55 21.75 -6.83 -6.69
N LEU A 56 21.64 -5.90 -5.75
CA LEU A 56 22.69 -5.57 -4.78
C LEU A 56 22.51 -6.35 -3.49
N GLU A 57 21.28 -6.63 -3.08
CA GLU A 57 20.98 -7.32 -1.83
C GLU A 57 19.64 -8.08 -1.91
N SER A 58 19.56 -9.22 -1.21
CA SER A 58 18.32 -9.95 -0.96
C SER A 58 18.23 -10.27 0.52
N ILE A 59 17.14 -9.85 1.16
CA ILE A 59 17.00 -9.84 2.61
C ILE A 59 15.71 -10.56 2.98
N THR A 60 15.78 -11.54 3.87
CA THR A 60 14.60 -12.09 4.52
C THR A 60 14.14 -11.11 5.59
N THR A 61 13.11 -10.33 5.29
CA THR A 61 12.66 -9.22 6.14
C THR A 61 11.58 -9.63 7.14
N HIS A 62 10.79 -10.65 6.81
CA HIS A 62 9.60 -11.05 7.54
C HIS A 62 9.48 -12.57 7.65
N ASP A 63 8.67 -13.05 8.60
CA ASP A 63 8.41 -14.48 8.80
C ASP A 63 7.25 -15.00 7.94
N ASP A 64 6.56 -14.10 7.25
CA ASP A 64 5.46 -14.36 6.32
C ASP A 64 5.52 -13.39 5.12
N ALA A 65 4.56 -13.51 4.20
CA ALA A 65 4.49 -12.75 2.95
C ALA A 65 4.66 -11.24 3.18
N VAL A 66 5.55 -10.60 2.42
CA VAL A 66 5.67 -9.14 2.40
C VAL A 66 4.65 -8.60 1.41
N ASN A 67 3.74 -7.74 1.86
CA ASN A 67 2.67 -7.24 1.01
C ASN A 67 2.96 -5.87 0.42
N SER A 68 3.82 -5.07 1.07
CA SER A 68 4.09 -3.71 0.62
C SER A 68 5.46 -3.24 1.04
N VAL A 69 6.05 -2.38 0.21
CA VAL A 69 7.29 -1.66 0.48
C VAL A 69 7.15 -0.20 0.08
N VAL A 70 7.65 0.72 0.91
CA VAL A 70 7.74 2.15 0.59
C VAL A 70 9.08 2.70 1.04
N VAL A 71 9.74 3.50 0.20
CA VAL A 71 10.93 4.27 0.58
C VAL A 71 10.53 5.72 0.83
N ALA A 72 10.96 6.27 1.95
CA ALA A 72 10.68 7.65 2.34
C ALA A 72 11.67 8.18 3.38
N PHE A 73 11.52 9.44 3.77
CA PHE A 73 12.18 10.07 4.91
C PHE A 73 13.71 9.82 4.95
N ASP A 74 14.39 10.23 3.88
CA ASP A 74 15.85 10.11 3.75
C ASP A 74 16.32 8.63 3.76
N GLY A 75 15.78 7.84 2.82
CA GLY A 75 16.20 6.47 2.56
C GLY A 75 15.80 5.44 3.62
N LEU A 76 14.79 5.74 4.44
CA LEU A 76 14.11 4.72 5.25
C LEU A 76 13.23 3.87 4.35
N VAL A 77 13.34 2.56 4.51
CA VAL A 77 12.53 1.58 3.78
C VAL A 77 11.56 0.96 4.77
N PHE A 78 10.27 1.05 4.49
CA PHE A 78 9.21 0.47 5.31
C PHE A 78 8.65 -0.76 4.62
N THR A 79 8.49 -1.84 5.37
CA THR A 79 7.89 -3.09 4.87
C THR A 79 6.72 -3.51 5.75
N GLY A 80 5.61 -3.90 5.10
CA GLY A 80 4.40 -4.39 5.75
C GLY A 80 4.12 -5.82 5.33
N SER A 81 3.74 -6.68 6.28
CA SER A 81 3.64 -8.13 6.05
C SER A 81 2.39 -8.78 6.67
N ALA A 82 2.06 -9.96 6.13
CA ALA A 82 1.13 -10.91 6.72
C ALA A 82 1.60 -11.43 8.10
N ASP A 83 2.88 -11.25 8.46
CA ASP A 83 3.40 -11.53 9.81
C ASP A 83 2.90 -10.53 10.87
N ARG A 84 2.03 -9.59 10.46
CA ARG A 84 1.34 -8.58 11.30
C ARG A 84 2.28 -7.50 11.80
N THR A 85 3.44 -7.34 11.15
CA THR A 85 4.42 -6.32 11.51
C THR A 85 4.62 -5.31 10.40
N VAL A 86 4.95 -4.09 10.84
CA VAL A 86 5.57 -3.07 10.00
C VAL A 86 6.99 -2.87 10.51
N LYS A 87 7.97 -2.98 9.61
CA LYS A 87 9.39 -2.84 9.93
C LYS A 87 10.00 -1.70 9.14
N ALA A 88 10.91 -0.97 9.77
CA ALA A 88 11.66 0.13 9.18
C ALA A 88 13.14 -0.24 9.08
N TRP A 89 13.71 -0.07 7.90
CA TRP A 89 15.07 -0.46 7.55
C TRP A 89 15.86 0.75 7.08
N ARG A 90 17.17 0.77 7.35
CA ARG A 90 18.08 1.79 6.85
C ARG A 90 19.34 1.16 6.29
N ARG A 91 19.87 1.75 5.23
CA ARG A 91 21.16 1.38 4.66
C ARG A 91 22.27 1.85 5.59
N LYS A 92 23.14 0.93 6.02
CA LYS A 92 24.37 1.24 6.76
C LYS A 92 25.57 0.59 6.09
N LEU A 93 26.71 1.27 6.17
CA LEU A 93 27.99 0.69 5.77
C LEU A 93 28.38 -0.38 6.80
N VAL A 94 28.46 -1.64 6.38
CA VAL A 94 28.90 -2.77 7.20
C VAL A 94 30.17 -3.34 6.55
N GLY A 95 31.33 -2.87 7.02
CA GLY A 95 32.61 -3.17 6.40
C GLY A 95 32.75 -2.47 5.04
N LYS A 96 32.95 -3.26 3.97
CA LYS A 96 33.06 -2.75 2.59
C LYS A 96 31.73 -2.69 1.83
N ASN A 97 30.65 -3.21 2.40
CA ASN A 97 29.36 -3.34 1.73
C ASN A 97 28.29 -2.50 2.45
N THR A 98 27.39 -1.90 1.70
CA THR A 98 26.17 -1.29 2.26
C THR A 98 25.12 -2.38 2.40
N LYS A 99 24.56 -2.53 3.60
CA LYS A 99 23.47 -3.48 3.90
C LYS A 99 22.30 -2.76 4.53
N HIS A 100 21.09 -3.26 4.33
CA HIS A 100 19.96 -2.79 5.10
C HIS A 100 19.95 -3.45 6.47
N VAL A 101 19.80 -2.63 7.51
CA VAL A 101 19.65 -3.08 8.89
C VAL A 101 18.29 -2.65 9.40
N LEU A 102 17.67 -3.52 10.21
CA LEU A 102 16.43 -3.18 10.91
C LEU A 102 16.74 -2.06 11.90
N VAL A 103 16.01 -0.94 11.80
CA VAL A 103 16.15 0.20 12.72
C VAL A 103 15.03 0.19 13.74
N GLN A 104 13.81 -0.12 13.31
CA GLN A 104 12.65 -0.07 14.19
C GLN A 104 11.59 -1.08 13.75
N MET A 105 10.95 -1.74 14.72
CA MET A 105 9.68 -2.45 14.50
C MET A 105 8.56 -1.50 14.92
N LEU A 106 7.79 -1.03 13.96
CA LEU A 106 6.77 0.01 14.15
C LEU A 106 5.47 -0.54 14.72
N LEU A 107 5.17 -1.79 14.37
CA LEU A 107 3.93 -2.43 14.76
C LEU A 107 4.12 -3.93 14.93
N LYS A 108 3.42 -4.49 15.90
CA LYS A 108 3.12 -5.91 16.02
C LYS A 108 1.68 -6.04 16.49
N GLN A 109 0.78 -6.39 15.57
CA GLN A 109 -0.67 -6.47 15.81
C GLN A 109 -1.22 -7.88 15.61
N GLU A 110 -2.53 -8.04 15.76
CA GLU A 110 -3.22 -9.32 15.55
C GLU A 110 -3.52 -9.60 14.07
N ASN A 111 -3.56 -8.56 13.23
CA ASN A 111 -4.01 -8.65 11.84
C ASN A 111 -2.90 -8.35 10.83
N ALA A 112 -3.03 -8.94 9.64
CA ALA A 112 -2.08 -8.79 8.55
C ALA A 112 -2.07 -7.34 8.02
N ILE A 113 -0.87 -6.81 7.77
CA ILE A 113 -0.71 -5.53 7.08
C ILE A 113 -0.88 -5.78 5.60
N THR A 114 -1.85 -5.12 4.97
CA THR A 114 -2.17 -5.33 3.57
C THR A 114 -1.39 -4.38 2.68
N SER A 115 -1.19 -3.11 3.07
CA SER A 115 -0.28 -2.21 2.35
C SER A 115 0.10 -0.95 3.16
N LEU A 116 1.01 -0.15 2.60
CA LEU A 116 1.65 1.02 3.18
C LEU A 116 1.55 2.23 2.22
N ALA A 117 1.44 3.44 2.76
CA ALA A 117 1.53 4.69 2.01
C ALA A 117 2.23 5.75 2.85
N VAL A 118 2.84 6.75 2.20
CA VAL A 118 3.56 7.83 2.88
C VAL A 118 3.04 9.18 2.42
N ASN A 119 2.93 10.10 3.38
CA ASN A 119 2.90 11.53 3.15
C ASN A 119 4.29 12.12 3.46
N SER A 120 5.05 12.48 2.42
CA SER A 120 6.39 13.04 2.59
C SER A 120 6.38 14.45 3.19
N ILE A 121 5.32 15.23 2.94
CA ILE A 121 5.19 16.63 3.40
C ILE A 121 4.87 16.66 4.89
N ALA A 122 3.84 15.90 5.31
CA ALA A 122 3.44 15.81 6.71
C ALA A 122 4.33 14.83 7.52
N ALA A 123 5.29 14.19 6.86
CA ALA A 123 6.18 13.19 7.45
C ALA A 123 5.43 12.00 8.11
N VAL A 124 4.36 11.51 7.47
CA VAL A 124 3.48 10.46 8.01
C VAL A 124 3.58 9.16 7.20
N LEU A 125 3.71 8.03 7.88
CA LEU A 125 3.53 6.70 7.31
C LEU A 125 2.15 6.16 7.69
N TYR A 126 1.41 5.66 6.72
CA TYR A 126 0.15 4.93 6.92
C TYR A 126 0.36 3.44 6.64
N ALA A 127 -0.20 2.59 7.49
CA ALA A 127 -0.29 1.16 7.26
C ALA A 127 -1.72 0.72 7.50
N TRP A 128 -2.32 0.03 6.54
CA TRP A 128 -3.65 -0.51 6.70
C TRP A 128 -3.65 -2.03 6.75
N SER A 129 -4.62 -2.56 7.47
CA SER A 129 -4.74 -3.97 7.79
C SER A 129 -6.03 -4.58 7.24
N SER A 130 -6.07 -5.91 7.24
CA SER A 130 -7.21 -6.70 6.74
C SER A 130 -8.52 -6.49 7.51
N ASP A 131 -8.45 -5.89 8.70
CA ASP A 131 -9.60 -5.57 9.56
C ASP A 131 -10.24 -4.21 9.25
N GLY A 132 -9.71 -3.46 8.28
CA GLY A 132 -10.21 -2.13 7.92
C GLY A 132 -9.65 -0.99 8.75
N LEU A 133 -8.69 -1.27 9.64
CA LEU A 133 -7.97 -0.23 10.38
C LEU A 133 -6.84 0.36 9.53
N VAL A 134 -6.61 1.66 9.69
CA VAL A 134 -5.43 2.34 9.17
C VAL A 134 -4.64 2.92 10.34
N ASN A 135 -3.49 2.34 10.64
CA ASN A 135 -2.56 2.86 11.63
C ASN A 135 -1.66 3.90 10.97
N PHE A 136 -1.25 4.93 11.71
CA PHE A 136 -0.25 5.87 11.19
C PHE A 136 0.83 6.21 12.22
N TRP A 137 1.98 6.59 11.68
CA TRP A 137 3.14 7.01 12.45
C TRP A 137 3.64 8.34 11.91
N GLU A 138 4.00 9.22 12.81
CA GLU A 138 4.60 10.51 12.51
C GLU A 138 6.12 10.38 12.66
N MET A 139 6.87 10.91 11.70
CA MET A 139 8.33 10.92 11.73
C MET A 139 8.80 12.12 12.54
N GLU A 140 9.32 11.85 13.73
CA GLU A 140 9.89 12.86 14.62
C GLU A 140 11.41 12.79 14.57
N LYS A 141 12.03 13.76 13.89
CA LYS A 141 13.49 13.86 13.66
C LYS A 141 14.06 12.64 12.93
N HIS A 142 14.27 11.54 13.65
CA HIS A 142 14.94 10.32 13.19
C HIS A 142 14.23 9.02 13.61
N PHE A 143 13.10 9.08 14.32
CA PHE A 143 12.34 7.90 14.71
C PHE A 143 10.85 8.08 14.38
N MET A 144 10.17 6.95 14.17
CA MET A 144 8.74 6.95 13.95
C MET A 144 8.02 6.85 15.30
N SER A 145 7.15 7.81 15.57
CA SER A 145 6.26 7.87 16.72
C SER A 145 4.89 7.31 16.32
N TYR A 146 4.34 6.37 17.10
CA TYR A 146 3.00 5.87 16.82
C TYR A 146 1.99 6.97 17.11
N GLY A 147 1.27 7.39 16.07
CA GLY A 147 0.24 8.42 16.19
C GLY A 147 -1.04 7.80 16.74
N ARG A 148 -1.95 7.43 15.83
CA ARG A 148 -3.25 6.83 16.17
C ARG A 148 -3.70 5.85 15.08
N VAL A 149 -4.94 5.39 15.23
CA VAL A 149 -5.65 4.55 14.26
C VAL A 149 -6.84 5.31 13.68
N LEU A 150 -6.98 5.28 12.36
CA LEU A 150 -8.16 5.76 11.64
C LEU A 150 -9.18 4.64 11.58
N ARG A 151 -10.34 4.89 12.20
CA ARG A 151 -11.46 3.96 12.25
C ARG A 151 -12.56 4.48 11.34
N GLY A 152 -12.68 3.89 10.16
CA GLY A 152 -13.68 4.32 9.18
C GLY A 152 -14.33 3.19 8.40
N HIS A 153 -13.57 2.13 8.12
CA HIS A 153 -14.01 1.00 7.33
C HIS A 153 -14.40 -0.19 8.20
N LYS A 154 -15.36 -0.98 7.70
CA LYS A 154 -15.84 -2.21 8.34
C LYS A 154 -15.13 -3.47 7.82
N LEU A 155 -14.50 -3.36 6.66
CA LEU A 155 -13.78 -4.43 5.98
C LEU A 155 -12.41 -3.92 5.51
N ALA A 156 -11.57 -4.85 5.04
CA ALA A 156 -10.24 -4.59 4.52
C ALA A 156 -10.16 -3.35 3.62
N VAL A 157 -9.22 -2.47 3.92
CA VAL A 157 -8.84 -1.36 3.05
C VAL A 157 -8.06 -1.93 1.87
N LEU A 158 -8.52 -1.63 0.66
CA LEU A 158 -8.02 -2.17 -0.60
C LEU A 158 -7.02 -1.26 -1.27
N CYS A 159 -7.18 0.05 -1.12
CA CYS A 159 -6.31 1.04 -1.73
C CYS A 159 -6.33 2.32 -0.91
N MET A 160 -5.23 3.07 -0.99
CA MET A 160 -5.13 4.41 -0.44
C MET A 160 -4.39 5.34 -1.39
N ALA A 161 -4.82 6.60 -1.41
CA ALA A 161 -4.14 7.69 -2.08
C ALA A 161 -3.88 8.81 -1.08
N VAL A 162 -2.73 9.44 -1.17
CA VAL A 162 -2.30 10.51 -0.26
C VAL A 162 -1.80 11.66 -1.12
N ASP A 163 -2.36 12.85 -0.90
CA ASP A 163 -1.93 14.07 -1.57
C ASP A 163 -2.10 15.27 -0.63
N GLY A 164 -1.03 16.05 -0.47
CA GLY A 164 -1.00 17.19 0.44
C GLY A 164 -1.47 16.82 1.85
N ASN A 165 -2.60 17.38 2.28
CA ASN A 165 -3.20 17.10 3.59
C ASN A 165 -4.39 16.12 3.52
N MET A 166 -4.64 15.50 2.37
CA MET A 166 -5.75 14.58 2.17
C MET A 166 -5.28 13.13 2.06
N VAL A 167 -6.08 12.26 2.64
CA VAL A 167 -5.92 10.81 2.53
C VAL A 167 -7.26 10.23 2.10
N LEU A 168 -7.23 9.44 1.02
CA LEU A 168 -8.38 8.74 0.48
C LEU A 168 -8.17 7.25 0.72
N SER A 169 -9.16 6.56 1.27
CA SER A 169 -9.10 5.11 1.47
C SER A 169 -10.33 4.42 0.89
N GLY A 170 -10.12 3.41 0.04
CA GLY A 170 -11.17 2.58 -0.53
C GLY A 170 -11.19 1.20 0.11
N SER A 171 -12.36 0.68 0.47
CA SER A 171 -12.50 -0.61 1.18
C SER A 171 -13.45 -1.58 0.49
N ALA A 172 -13.28 -2.87 0.82
CA ALA A 172 -14.20 -3.93 0.47
C ALA A 172 -15.63 -3.73 1.02
N ASP A 173 -15.81 -2.83 2.00
CA ASP A 173 -17.13 -2.44 2.50
C ASP A 173 -17.92 -1.53 1.52
N LYS A 174 -17.35 -1.28 0.33
CA LYS A 174 -17.92 -0.45 -0.75
C LYS A 174 -18.01 1.03 -0.37
N SER A 175 -17.20 1.47 0.59
CA SER A 175 -17.05 2.87 0.94
C SER A 175 -15.68 3.43 0.57
N ILE A 176 -15.67 4.75 0.33
CA ILE A 176 -14.48 5.57 0.25
C ILE A 176 -14.52 6.53 1.43
N CYS A 177 -13.48 6.52 2.28
CA CYS A 177 -13.32 7.53 3.32
C CYS A 177 -12.35 8.61 2.86
N VAL A 178 -12.69 9.86 3.17
CA VAL A 178 -11.81 11.02 2.98
C VAL A 178 -11.40 11.54 4.34
N TRP A 179 -10.09 11.58 4.56
CA TRP A 179 -9.48 12.07 5.79
C TRP A 179 -8.71 13.34 5.48
N ARG A 180 -8.84 14.35 6.33
CA ARG A 180 -8.03 15.56 6.28
C ARG A 180 -7.09 15.62 7.46
N TRP A 181 -5.82 15.82 7.18
CA TRP A 181 -4.80 16.14 8.17
C TRP A 181 -4.78 17.66 8.42
N GLU A 182 -4.86 18.06 9.68
CA GLU A 182 -4.64 19.44 10.12
C GLU A 182 -3.74 19.42 11.37
N GLU A 183 -2.80 20.37 11.46
CA GLU A 183 -1.94 20.52 12.63
C GLU A 183 -2.79 20.67 13.90
N GLY A 184 -2.68 19.72 14.83
CA GLY A 184 -3.44 19.69 16.09
C GLY A 184 -4.66 18.77 16.11
N CYS A 185 -5.19 18.35 14.96
CA CYS A 185 -6.24 17.32 14.89
C CYS A 185 -5.87 16.29 13.80
N PRO A 186 -5.05 15.27 14.14
CA PRO A 186 -4.57 14.33 13.13
C PRO A 186 -5.74 13.48 12.60
N HIS A 187 -6.09 13.75 11.35
CA HIS A 187 -7.01 12.98 10.49
C HIS A 187 -8.48 12.99 10.93
N LEU A 188 -9.15 14.13 10.78
CA LEU A 188 -10.61 14.19 10.83
C LEU A 188 -11.19 13.50 9.57
N ARG A 189 -12.10 12.55 9.77
CA ARG A 189 -12.92 12.01 8.66
C ARG A 189 -13.88 13.09 8.24
N ILE A 190 -13.65 13.68 7.07
CA ILE A 190 -14.46 14.77 6.56
C ILE A 190 -15.64 14.28 5.70
N ASP A 191 -15.52 13.10 5.08
CA ASP A 191 -16.65 12.51 4.34
C ASP A 191 -16.50 10.99 4.17
N ALA A 192 -17.61 10.35 3.82
CA ALA A 192 -17.67 8.95 3.44
C ALA A 192 -18.68 8.72 2.32
N TYR A 193 -18.18 8.30 1.17
CA TYR A 193 -19.02 8.00 0.02
C TYR A 193 -19.27 6.49 -0.05
N TRP A 194 -20.51 6.11 -0.34
CA TRP A 194 -20.90 4.72 -0.58
C TRP A 194 -21.12 4.52 -2.07
N ALA A 195 -20.61 3.42 -2.62
CA ALA A 195 -21.00 3.00 -3.96
C ALA A 195 -22.50 2.67 -3.96
N GLN A 196 -23.32 3.52 -4.57
CA GLN A 196 -24.74 3.20 -4.80
C GLN A 196 -24.84 2.12 -5.88
N ARG A 197 -25.67 1.10 -5.62
CA ARG A 197 -26.06 0.13 -6.66
C ARG A 197 -26.83 0.90 -7.73
N THR A 198 -26.26 1.08 -8.92
CA THR A 198 -27.06 1.34 -10.11
C THR A 198 -27.90 0.08 -10.35
N ARG A 199 -29.20 0.13 -10.07
CA ARG A 199 -30.12 -0.87 -10.61
C ARG A 199 -30.14 -0.65 -12.12
N GLN A 200 -29.51 -1.55 -12.88
CA GLN A 200 -29.90 -1.73 -14.28
C GLN A 200 -31.37 -2.17 -14.27
N VAL A 201 -32.26 -1.27 -14.67
CA VAL A 201 -33.62 -1.66 -15.07
C VAL A 201 -33.44 -2.37 -16.41
N LEU A 202 -33.45 -3.70 -16.39
CA LEU A 202 -33.65 -4.48 -17.61
C LEU A 202 -35.08 -4.21 -18.09
N GLY A 203 -35.19 -3.69 -19.31
CA GLY A 203 -36.44 -3.22 -19.89
C GLY A 203 -37.49 -4.32 -20.04
N GLY A 204 -38.71 -3.95 -19.72
CA GLY A 204 -39.97 -4.59 -20.13
C GLY A 204 -41.04 -3.51 -20.08
N GLY A 205 -41.61 -3.17 -21.23
CA GLY A 205 -42.40 -1.95 -21.46
C GLY A 205 -43.75 -1.91 -20.75
N GLU A 206 -44.25 -0.70 -20.49
CA GLU A 206 -45.35 -0.05 -21.23
C GLU A 206 -45.63 1.33 -20.61
N GLU A 207 -46.07 2.27 -21.46
CA GLU A 207 -46.34 3.68 -21.18
C GLU A 207 -47.38 3.93 -20.07
N SER A 208 -47.15 4.95 -19.24
CA SER A 208 -48.05 6.13 -19.24
C SER A 208 -47.59 7.26 -18.32
N ARG A 209 -47.46 8.44 -18.95
CA ARG A 209 -47.74 9.82 -18.49
C ARG A 209 -47.13 10.33 -17.17
N GLY A 210 -46.23 11.29 -17.35
CA GLY A 210 -46.30 12.59 -16.66
C GLY A 210 -45.24 12.83 -15.57
N GLY A 211 -44.29 13.73 -15.85
CA GLY A 211 -43.41 14.31 -14.83
C GLY A 211 -42.01 14.59 -15.34
N SER A 212 -41.81 15.77 -15.93
CA SER A 212 -40.50 16.37 -16.19
C SER A 212 -39.68 16.47 -14.90
N GLY A 213 -38.49 15.87 -14.91
CA GLY A 213 -37.50 16.01 -13.83
C GLY A 213 -36.16 15.46 -14.30
N GLU A 214 -35.36 16.33 -14.91
CA GLU A 214 -33.99 16.06 -15.34
C GLU A 214 -33.15 15.44 -14.21
N LEU A 215 -32.85 14.15 -14.33
CA LEU A 215 -31.81 13.45 -13.55
C LEU A 215 -30.47 13.42 -14.33
N GLY A 216 -30.23 14.45 -15.14
CA GLY A 216 -29.07 14.60 -16.03
C GLY A 216 -27.79 15.26 -15.47
N PRO A 217 -27.77 16.05 -14.36
CA PRO A 217 -26.53 16.77 -14.01
C PRO A 217 -25.73 16.21 -12.81
N LYS A 218 -26.25 15.23 -12.05
CA LYS A 218 -25.60 14.77 -10.81
C LYS A 218 -24.53 13.68 -10.99
N LEU A 219 -24.70 12.79 -11.97
CA LEU A 219 -23.72 11.74 -12.23
C LEU A 219 -22.45 12.31 -12.88
N ASP A 220 -22.64 13.28 -13.78
CA ASP A 220 -21.56 14.04 -14.41
C ASP A 220 -20.81 14.89 -13.38
N SER A 221 -21.48 15.41 -12.34
CA SER A 221 -20.80 16.15 -11.26
C SER A 221 -19.85 15.29 -10.42
N ILE A 222 -20.13 13.98 -10.25
CA ILE A 222 -19.27 13.05 -9.50
C ILE A 222 -18.11 12.57 -10.37
N GLN A 223 -18.39 12.23 -11.64
CA GLN A 223 -17.35 11.89 -12.63
C GLN A 223 -16.42 13.09 -12.88
N TRP A 224 -16.95 14.31 -12.92
CA TRP A 224 -16.18 15.54 -13.07
C TRP A 224 -15.37 15.88 -11.81
N LYS A 225 -15.92 15.71 -10.60
CA LYS A 225 -15.16 15.91 -9.35
C LYS A 225 -14.05 14.88 -9.17
N LEU A 226 -14.31 13.61 -9.47
CA LEU A 226 -13.28 12.58 -9.49
C LEU A 226 -12.27 12.82 -10.61
N GLY A 227 -12.70 13.31 -11.78
CA GLY A 227 -11.83 13.73 -12.89
C GLY A 227 -10.90 14.88 -12.53
N GLN A 228 -11.40 15.93 -11.86
CA GLN A 228 -10.56 17.02 -11.36
C GLN A 228 -9.60 16.60 -10.24
N ILE A 229 -10.01 15.66 -9.37
CA ILE A 229 -9.13 15.07 -8.36
C ILE A 229 -8.05 14.21 -9.03
N CYS A 230 -8.38 13.48 -10.10
CA CYS A 230 -7.43 12.65 -10.85
C CYS A 230 -6.47 13.47 -11.73
N GLU A 231 -6.90 14.61 -12.28
CA GLU A 231 -6.04 15.50 -13.09
C GLU A 231 -4.91 16.14 -12.27
N GLY A 232 -5.07 16.26 -10.94
CA GLY A 232 -4.01 16.71 -10.02
C GLY A 232 -3.11 15.58 -9.47
N LEU A 233 -3.46 14.32 -9.73
CA LEU A 233 -2.76 13.14 -9.22
C LEU A 233 -1.93 12.49 -10.34
N GLU A 234 -0.84 13.13 -10.77
CA GLU A 234 0.11 12.54 -11.73
C GLU A 234 0.77 11.22 -11.23
N ASP A 235 0.53 10.85 -9.97
CA ASP A 235 1.10 9.68 -9.30
C ASP A 235 0.23 8.40 -9.35
N PHE A 236 -0.73 8.30 -10.28
CA PHE A 236 -1.59 7.11 -10.46
C PHE A 236 -0.83 5.80 -10.74
N VAL A 237 0.45 5.88 -11.14
CA VAL A 237 1.33 4.70 -11.34
C VAL A 237 1.52 3.90 -10.04
N LYS A 238 1.39 4.52 -8.86
CA LYS A 238 1.51 3.84 -7.55
C LYS A 238 0.25 3.06 -7.13
N LEU A 239 -0.94 3.40 -7.66
CA LEU A 239 -2.21 2.76 -7.30
C LEU A 239 -2.42 1.39 -7.98
N GLY A 240 -1.83 1.17 -9.14
CA GLY A 240 -2.00 -0.07 -9.93
C GLY A 240 -1.49 -1.34 -9.25
N GLN A 241 -0.55 -1.24 -8.30
CA GLN A 241 0.05 -2.40 -7.64
C GLN A 241 -0.79 -2.95 -6.47
N ILE A 242 -1.71 -2.16 -5.93
CA ILE A 242 -2.43 -2.52 -4.69
C ILE A 242 -3.63 -3.44 -4.99
N CYS A 243 -4.25 -3.33 -6.18
CA CYS A 243 -5.50 -4.03 -6.50
C CYS A 243 -5.38 -5.55 -6.74
N GLU A 244 -4.21 -6.08 -7.15
CA GLU A 244 -4.04 -7.53 -7.36
C GLU A 244 -3.74 -8.29 -6.06
N GLY A 245 -2.99 -7.68 -5.13
CA GLY A 245 -2.59 -8.32 -3.86
C GLY A 245 -3.78 -8.64 -2.95
N VAL A 246 -4.76 -7.73 -2.86
CA VAL A 246 -5.88 -7.90 -1.92
C VAL A 246 -6.92 -8.93 -2.39
N LYS A 247 -7.05 -9.15 -3.70
CA LYS A 247 -7.95 -10.19 -4.23
C LYS A 247 -7.57 -11.60 -3.80
N ARG A 248 -6.28 -11.88 -3.57
CA ARG A 248 -5.81 -13.22 -3.16
C ARG A 248 -5.74 -13.44 -1.66
N VAL A 249 -5.53 -12.39 -0.85
CA VAL A 249 -5.60 -12.52 0.64
C VAL A 249 -6.98 -13.04 1.08
N ASN A 250 -8.05 -12.59 0.42
CA ASN A 250 -9.41 -13.08 0.67
C ASN A 250 -9.70 -14.49 0.14
N GLN A 251 -8.82 -15.10 -0.66
CA GLN A 251 -9.02 -16.45 -1.19
C GLN A 251 -8.36 -17.55 -0.35
N ASN A 252 -7.44 -17.20 0.55
CA ASN A 252 -6.68 -18.17 1.36
C ASN A 252 -7.14 -18.27 2.82
N SER A 253 -8.26 -17.65 3.21
CA SER A 253 -8.86 -17.78 4.54
C SER A 253 -10.14 -18.63 4.50
N CYS A 254 -10.00 -19.94 4.29
CA CYS A 254 -11.00 -20.96 4.59
C CYS A 254 -10.34 -22.37 4.57
N PRO A 255 -10.40 -23.15 5.65
CA PRO A 255 -10.96 -24.49 5.62
C PRO A 255 -12.50 -24.44 5.67
#